data_AF-A0A1I2PA10-F1
#
_entry.id   AF-A0A1I2PA10-F1
#
_cell.length_a   1.000
_cell.length_b   1.000
_cell.length_c   1.000
_cell.angle_alpha   90.00
_cell.angle_beta   90.00
_cell.angle_gamma   90.00
#
_symmetry.space_group_name_H-M   'P 1'
#
loop_
_entity.id
_entity.type
_entity.pdbx_description
1 polymer ?
#
loop_
_entity_poly.entity_id
_entity_poly.type
_entity_poly.pdbx_seq_one_letter_code
_entity_poly.pdbx_strand_id
1 'polypeptide(L)'
;MNADKNPIGLRGIEFTEFTSQDTEFMDSVFSAFGSSKLKRHHDKEIYYYNQNDIHFLLNKEKSGFSADFTRRHGPAICSMGWRVDNAKTALVEAVKRGAKAADPATTDLPYPAIYGIGDSLIYFIDKFGANGSIYHDDFVALDAPTIVENLGFIEIDHLTNNVNKRHHGNLG
;
A
#
# COMPACT_ATOMS: atom_id res chain seq x y z
N MET A 1 15.31 -9.93 -17.95
CA MET A 1 16.08 -9.09 -17.00
C MET A 1 16.96 -10.02 -16.18
N ASN A 2 18.22 -9.68 -15.93
CA ASN A 2 19.10 -10.50 -15.08
C ASN A 2 18.59 -10.48 -13.64
N ALA A 3 18.45 -11.66 -13.02
CA ALA A 3 18.02 -11.81 -11.63
C ALA A 3 18.88 -10.98 -10.66
N ASP A 4 20.17 -10.77 -10.98
CA ASP A 4 21.08 -9.95 -10.18
C ASP A 4 20.66 -8.48 -10.06
N LYS A 5 19.95 -7.93 -11.06
CA LYS A 5 19.51 -6.51 -11.07
C LYS A 5 18.09 -6.31 -10.55
N ASN A 6 17.26 -7.36 -10.54
CA ASN A 6 15.89 -7.32 -10.03
C ASN A 6 15.62 -8.58 -9.18
N PRO A 7 16.23 -8.69 -7.98
CA PRO A 7 16.27 -9.93 -7.21
C PRO A 7 14.92 -10.34 -6.62
N ILE A 8 13.98 -9.39 -6.49
CA ILE A 8 12.62 -9.65 -6.00
C ILE A 8 11.59 -9.71 -7.13
N GLY A 9 12.01 -9.55 -8.39
CA GLY A 9 11.10 -9.55 -9.53
C GLY A 9 10.09 -8.40 -9.52
N LEU A 10 10.50 -7.20 -9.09
CA LEU A 10 9.65 -5.99 -9.00
C LEU A 10 9.09 -5.58 -10.38
N ARG A 11 7.81 -5.22 -10.42
CA ARG A 11 7.04 -4.86 -11.62
C ARG A 11 6.27 -3.53 -11.51
N GLY A 12 6.41 -2.81 -10.40
CA GLY A 12 5.77 -1.52 -10.19
C GLY A 12 5.02 -1.44 -8.86
N ILE A 13 4.22 -0.40 -8.72
CA ILE A 13 3.39 -0.15 -7.54
C ILE A 13 2.00 -0.74 -7.82
N GLU A 14 1.50 -1.55 -6.89
CA GLU A 14 0.13 -2.06 -6.94
C GLU A 14 -0.83 -1.07 -6.28
N PHE A 15 -0.52 -0.60 -5.07
CA PHE A 15 -1.37 0.35 -4.36
C PHE A 15 -0.58 1.19 -3.35
N THR A 16 -1.18 2.28 -2.91
CA THR A 16 -0.80 2.99 -1.69
C THR A 16 -1.95 2.96 -0.69
N GLU A 17 -1.66 2.60 0.56
CA GLU A 17 -2.64 2.55 1.64
C GLU A 17 -2.46 3.77 2.55
N PHE A 18 -3.51 4.58 2.59
CA PHE A 18 -3.63 5.75 3.42
C PHE A 18 -4.40 5.44 4.70
N THR A 19 -4.03 6.14 5.76
CA THR A 19 -4.71 6.12 7.04
C THR A 19 -4.78 7.54 7.61
N SER A 20 -5.85 7.87 8.31
CA SER A 20 -6.09 9.22 8.86
C SER A 20 -7.09 9.17 10.02
N GLN A 21 -6.99 10.13 10.94
CA GLN A 21 -8.07 10.39 11.92
C GLN A 21 -9.27 11.05 11.25
N ASP A 22 -9.01 11.93 10.28
CA ASP A 22 -10.03 12.56 9.44
C ASP A 22 -10.09 11.85 8.08
N THR A 23 -10.86 10.79 8.04
CA THR A 23 -11.06 9.97 6.83
C THR A 23 -11.99 10.63 5.82
N GLU A 24 -12.84 11.56 6.26
CA GLU A 24 -13.80 12.26 5.38
C GLU A 24 -13.08 13.30 4.52
N PHE A 25 -12.08 13.98 5.10
CA PHE A 25 -11.17 14.81 4.33
C PHE A 25 -10.42 13.99 3.27
N MET A 26 -9.88 12.81 3.63
CA MET A 26 -9.20 11.95 2.65
C MET A 26 -10.13 11.47 1.54
N ASP A 27 -11.37 11.10 1.86
CA ASP A 27 -12.41 10.75 0.87
C ASP A 27 -12.63 11.89 -0.13
N SER A 28 -12.69 13.13 0.37
CA SER A 28 -12.89 14.33 -0.44
C SER A 28 -11.69 14.61 -1.34
N VAL A 29 -10.46 14.42 -0.83
CA VAL A 29 -9.22 14.58 -1.60
C VAL A 29 -9.18 13.56 -2.75
N PHE A 30 -9.40 12.28 -2.49
CA PHE A 30 -9.36 11.26 -3.56
C PHE A 30 -10.39 11.50 -4.65
N SER A 31 -11.60 11.91 -4.25
CA SER A 31 -12.66 12.28 -5.18
C SER A 31 -12.26 13.48 -6.04
N ALA A 32 -11.64 14.51 -5.44
CA ALA A 32 -11.15 15.69 -6.15
C ALA A 32 -9.99 15.38 -7.12
N PHE A 33 -9.23 14.32 -6.87
CA PHE A 33 -8.21 13.80 -7.77
C PHE A 33 -8.76 12.82 -8.84
N GLY A 34 -10.09 12.63 -8.92
CA GLY A 34 -10.73 11.78 -9.93
C GLY A 34 -10.75 10.28 -9.60
N SER A 35 -10.49 9.92 -8.34
CA SER A 35 -10.52 8.51 -7.90
C SER A 35 -11.90 8.13 -7.37
N SER A 36 -12.56 7.20 -8.05
CA SER A 36 -13.89 6.73 -7.66
C SER A 36 -13.82 5.74 -6.49
N LYS A 37 -14.72 5.85 -5.52
CA LYS A 37 -14.86 4.93 -4.38
C LYS A 37 -15.75 3.75 -4.78
N LEU A 38 -15.17 2.58 -4.97
CA LEU A 38 -15.86 1.47 -5.66
C LEU A 38 -16.18 0.29 -4.74
N LYS A 39 -15.27 -0.06 -3.83
CA LYS A 39 -15.34 -1.31 -3.08
C LYS A 39 -14.91 -1.12 -1.63
N ARG A 40 -15.24 -2.09 -0.78
CA ARG A 40 -14.72 -2.24 0.59
C ARG A 40 -14.13 -3.64 0.74
N HIS A 41 -13.10 -3.80 1.56
CA HIS A 41 -12.60 -5.12 1.93
C HIS A 41 -13.73 -5.95 2.57
N HIS A 42 -13.75 -7.26 2.34
CA HIS A 42 -14.90 -8.10 2.71
C HIS A 42 -15.20 -8.09 4.22
N ASP A 43 -14.17 -8.03 5.06
CA ASP A 43 -14.26 -8.08 6.53
C ASP A 43 -13.64 -6.87 7.26
N LYS A 44 -13.12 -5.86 6.54
CA LYS A 44 -12.40 -4.71 7.13
C LYS A 44 -12.92 -3.38 6.61
N GLU A 45 -12.78 -2.32 7.39
CA GLU A 45 -13.05 -0.93 7.03
C GLU A 45 -11.94 -0.35 6.14
N ILE A 46 -11.56 -1.07 5.09
CA ILE A 46 -10.59 -0.64 4.07
C ILE A 46 -11.34 -0.40 2.77
N TYR A 47 -11.31 0.83 2.28
CA TYR A 47 -12.06 1.25 1.10
C TYR A 47 -11.14 1.41 -0.10
N TYR A 48 -11.57 0.89 -1.24
CA TYR A 48 -10.81 0.92 -2.49
C TYR A 48 -11.30 2.05 -3.38
N TYR A 49 -10.34 2.89 -3.78
CA TYR A 49 -10.51 3.96 -4.75
C TYR A 49 -9.67 3.68 -5.98
N ASN A 50 -10.20 4.04 -7.16
CA ASN A 50 -9.52 3.78 -8.41
C ASN A 50 -9.71 4.86 -9.46
N GLN A 51 -8.64 5.06 -10.23
CA GLN A 51 -8.60 5.76 -11.49
C GLN A 51 -7.51 5.14 -12.35
N ASN A 52 -7.87 4.51 -13.46
CA ASN A 52 -6.91 3.80 -14.33
C ASN A 52 -6.05 2.82 -13.51
N ASP A 53 -4.71 2.86 -13.65
CA ASP A 53 -3.77 1.99 -12.90
C ASP A 53 -3.34 2.59 -11.55
N ILE A 54 -4.13 3.51 -11.00
CA ILE A 54 -3.93 4.11 -9.69
C ILE A 54 -4.93 3.48 -8.71
N HIS A 55 -4.39 2.84 -7.68
CA HIS A 55 -5.16 2.14 -6.67
C HIS A 55 -4.84 2.72 -5.29
N PHE A 56 -5.83 3.37 -4.68
CA PHE A 56 -5.72 3.85 -3.31
C PHE A 56 -6.57 2.98 -2.39
N LEU A 57 -5.99 2.61 -1.26
CA LEU A 57 -6.71 2.03 -0.14
C LEU A 57 -6.81 3.09 0.95
N LEU A 58 -8.03 3.33 1.45
CA LEU A 58 -8.22 4.11 2.68
C LEU A 58 -8.58 3.16 3.80
N ASN A 59 -7.65 2.97 4.72
CA ASN A 59 -7.86 2.16 5.91
C ASN A 59 -8.49 3.02 7.01
N LYS A 60 -9.71 2.66 7.41
CA LYS A 60 -10.51 3.35 8.44
C LYS A 60 -10.66 2.52 9.71
N GLU A 61 -9.94 1.39 9.81
CA GLU A 61 -9.93 0.53 11.00
C GLU A 61 -9.57 1.34 12.25
N LYS A 62 -10.19 0.98 13.39
CA LYS A 62 -9.96 1.67 14.67
C LYS A 62 -8.92 0.99 15.55
N SER A 63 -8.47 -0.19 15.14
CA SER A 63 -7.42 -1.00 15.75
C SER A 63 -6.60 -1.68 14.67
N GLY A 64 -5.43 -2.20 15.01
CA GLY A 64 -4.54 -2.82 14.04
C GLY A 64 -3.42 -1.89 13.60
N PHE A 65 -2.67 -2.31 12.58
CA PHE A 65 -1.42 -1.65 12.22
C PHE A 65 -1.64 -0.20 11.76
N SER A 66 -2.60 0.04 10.86
CA SER A 66 -2.93 1.36 10.32
C SER A 66 -3.37 2.34 11.41
N ALA A 67 -4.22 1.89 12.32
CA ALA A 67 -4.69 2.68 13.45
C ALA A 67 -3.53 3.08 14.36
N ASP A 68 -2.62 2.16 14.65
CA ASP A 68 -1.42 2.37 15.46
C ASP A 68 -0.42 3.29 14.75
N PHE A 69 -0.31 3.18 13.43
CA PHE A 69 0.51 4.05 12.60
C PHE A 69 -0.02 5.49 12.63
N THR A 70 -1.33 5.67 12.46
CA THR A 70 -2.00 6.97 12.50
C THR A 70 -1.80 7.67 13.84
N ARG A 71 -1.88 6.95 14.96
CA ARG A 71 -1.66 7.53 16.29
C ARG A 71 -0.24 8.06 16.48
N ARG A 72 0.75 7.46 15.82
CA ARG A 72 2.16 7.87 15.88
C ARG A 72 2.51 8.99 14.91
N HIS A 73 1.95 8.95 13.70
CA HIS A 73 2.42 9.76 12.58
C HIS A 73 1.38 10.75 12.03
N GLY A 74 0.13 10.68 12.49
CA GLY A 74 -0.98 11.43 11.90
C GLY A 74 -1.44 10.84 10.56
N PRO A 75 -2.14 11.62 9.71
CA PRO A 75 -2.51 11.20 8.36
C PRO A 75 -1.28 10.87 7.51
N ALA A 76 -1.22 9.66 6.95
CA ALA A 76 -0.04 9.18 6.24
C ALA A 76 -0.35 8.00 5.30
N ILE A 77 0.62 7.66 4.45
CA ILE A 77 0.69 6.35 3.79
C ILE A 77 1.29 5.38 4.81
N CYS A 78 0.48 4.48 5.35
CA CYS A 78 0.94 3.47 6.31
C CYS A 78 1.54 2.23 5.62
N SER A 79 1.12 1.95 4.38
CA SER A 79 1.70 0.86 3.60
C SER A 79 1.63 1.09 2.09
N MET A 80 2.33 0.25 1.34
CA MET A 80 2.26 0.17 -0.11
C MET A 80 2.32 -1.28 -0.59
N GLY A 81 1.67 -1.56 -1.72
CA GLY A 81 1.78 -2.83 -2.43
C GLY A 81 2.77 -2.72 -3.58
N TRP A 82 3.70 -3.66 -3.67
CA TRP A 82 4.65 -3.78 -4.77
C TRP A 82 4.30 -4.99 -5.63
N ARG A 83 4.11 -4.76 -6.93
CA ARG A 83 3.92 -5.82 -7.91
C ARG A 83 5.22 -6.62 -8.01
N VAL A 84 5.14 -7.93 -7.86
CA VAL A 84 6.29 -8.84 -7.98
C VAL A 84 5.92 -10.10 -8.75
N ASP A 85 6.88 -10.73 -9.40
CA ASP A 85 6.63 -11.98 -10.12
C ASP A 85 6.14 -13.13 -9.20
N ASN A 86 6.59 -13.15 -7.93
CA ASN A 86 6.18 -14.12 -6.92
C ASN A 86 6.36 -13.57 -5.51
N ALA A 87 5.29 -13.45 -4.73
CA ALA A 87 5.30 -12.79 -3.42
C ALA A 87 6.15 -13.54 -2.38
N LYS A 88 6.10 -14.88 -2.39
CA LYS A 88 6.87 -15.71 -1.46
C LYS A 88 8.38 -15.61 -1.73
N THR A 89 8.78 -15.71 -2.99
CA THR A 89 10.19 -15.57 -3.39
C THR A 89 10.70 -14.17 -3.11
N ALA A 90 9.90 -13.13 -3.41
CA ALA A 90 10.24 -11.74 -3.12
C ALA A 90 10.51 -11.51 -1.61
N LEU A 91 9.65 -12.06 -0.73
CA LEU A 91 9.85 -11.99 0.71
C LEU A 91 11.16 -12.65 1.14
N VAL A 92 11.42 -13.89 0.68
CA VAL A 92 12.65 -14.63 1.02
C VAL A 92 13.89 -13.85 0.60
N GLU A 93 13.93 -13.34 -0.64
CA GLU A 93 15.09 -12.61 -1.14
C GLU A 93 15.26 -11.23 -0.48
N ALA A 94 14.17 -10.53 -0.15
CA ALA A 94 14.24 -9.29 0.61
C ALA A 94 14.84 -9.51 2.01
N VAL A 95 14.36 -10.53 2.73
CA VAL A 95 14.84 -10.86 4.08
C VAL A 95 16.30 -11.30 4.06
N LYS A 96 16.69 -12.15 3.11
CA LYS A 96 18.09 -12.56 2.90
C LYS A 96 19.03 -11.37 2.67
N ARG A 97 18.51 -10.26 2.15
CA ARG A 97 19.23 -9.01 1.90
C ARG A 97 19.13 -7.98 3.02
N GLY A 98 18.55 -8.35 4.17
CA GLY A 98 18.51 -7.54 5.38
C GLY A 98 17.20 -6.81 5.65
N ALA A 99 16.15 -7.03 4.84
CA ALA A 99 14.82 -6.53 5.17
C ALA A 99 14.26 -7.26 6.41
N LYS A 100 13.51 -6.55 7.24
CA LYS A 100 12.78 -7.14 8.36
C LYS A 100 11.39 -7.56 7.88
N ALA A 101 11.10 -8.87 7.91
CA ALA A 101 9.74 -9.36 7.65
C ALA A 101 8.75 -8.83 8.69
N ALA A 102 7.53 -8.50 8.23
CA ALA A 102 6.42 -8.23 9.11
C ALA A 102 5.82 -9.55 9.62
N ASP A 103 5.30 -9.54 10.85
CA ASP A 103 4.54 -10.67 11.37
C ASP A 103 3.13 -10.65 10.72
N PRO A 104 2.72 -11.69 9.98
CA PRO A 104 1.39 -11.74 9.36
C PRO A 104 0.22 -11.60 10.35
N ALA A 105 0.43 -11.89 11.63
CA ALA A 105 -0.58 -11.67 12.67
C ALA A 105 -0.78 -10.19 13.02
N THR A 106 0.13 -9.32 12.57
CA THR A 106 0.12 -7.88 12.87
C THR A 106 -0.20 -7.02 11.66
N THR A 107 -0.33 -7.60 10.47
CA THR A 107 -0.62 -6.86 9.23
C THR A 107 -2.13 -6.73 8.99
N ASP A 108 -2.55 -5.58 8.44
CA ASP A 108 -3.96 -5.36 8.11
C ASP A 108 -4.38 -6.05 6.81
N LEU A 109 -3.44 -6.48 5.98
CA LEU A 109 -3.72 -7.24 4.75
C LEU A 109 -3.03 -8.62 4.82
N PRO A 110 -3.60 -9.64 4.17
CA PRO A 110 -3.12 -11.02 4.28
C PRO A 110 -1.88 -11.32 3.42
N TYR A 111 -1.29 -10.31 2.77
CA TYR A 111 -0.18 -10.50 1.85
C TYR A 111 1.18 -10.52 2.57
N PRO A 112 2.20 -11.23 2.05
CA PRO A 112 3.56 -11.19 2.57
C PRO A 112 4.10 -9.75 2.60
N ALA A 113 4.74 -9.35 3.71
CA ALA A 113 5.21 -7.98 3.87
C ALA A 113 6.56 -7.86 4.59
N ILE A 114 7.23 -6.74 4.37
CA ILE A 114 8.41 -6.27 5.11
C ILE A 114 8.16 -4.87 5.66
N TYR A 115 8.94 -4.47 6.66
CA TYR A 115 8.99 -3.07 7.10
C TYR A 115 9.82 -2.21 6.15
N GLY A 116 9.26 -1.06 5.78
CA GLY A 116 9.87 0.00 4.99
C GLY A 116 10.32 1.19 5.84
N ILE A 117 10.42 2.36 5.20
CA ILE A 117 10.85 3.60 5.87
C ILE A 117 9.76 4.08 6.85
N GLY A 118 10.16 4.57 8.02
CA GLY A 118 9.23 5.09 9.04
C GLY A 118 8.35 4.01 9.69
N ASP A 119 8.78 2.75 9.62
CA ASP A 119 8.01 1.57 10.03
C ASP A 119 6.71 1.35 9.24
N SER A 120 6.61 1.91 8.03
CA SER A 120 5.54 1.56 7.07
C SER A 120 5.68 0.11 6.61
N LEU A 121 4.63 -0.46 6.03
CA LEU A 121 4.68 -1.80 5.42
C LEU A 121 4.85 -1.74 3.91
N ILE A 122 5.57 -2.71 3.37
CA ILE A 122 5.64 -2.99 1.93
C ILE A 122 5.13 -4.41 1.73
N TYR A 123 3.97 -4.54 1.10
CA TYR A 123 3.34 -5.80 0.73
C TYR A 123 3.84 -6.27 -0.63
N PHE A 124 4.07 -7.55 -0.80
CA PHE A 124 4.38 -8.16 -2.10
C PHE A 124 3.13 -8.76 -2.73
N ILE A 125 2.79 -8.29 -3.93
CA ILE A 125 1.58 -8.68 -4.67
C ILE A 125 1.99 -9.35 -5.98
N ASP A 126 1.62 -10.62 -6.17
CA ASP A 126 1.85 -11.38 -7.42
C ASP A 126 0.56 -11.63 -8.22
N LYS A 127 -0.58 -11.13 -7.73
CA LYS A 127 -1.89 -11.22 -8.36
C LYS A 127 -2.34 -9.88 -8.96
N PHE A 128 -1.82 -9.58 -10.15
CA PHE A 128 -2.14 -8.40 -10.94
C PHE A 128 -2.14 -8.74 -12.45
N GLY A 129 -2.78 -7.91 -13.27
CA GLY A 129 -2.82 -8.09 -14.73
C GLY A 129 -3.39 -9.45 -15.14
N ALA A 130 -2.64 -10.22 -15.92
CA ALA A 130 -3.06 -11.54 -16.40
C ALA A 130 -3.19 -12.59 -15.28
N ASN A 131 -2.58 -12.35 -14.11
CA ASN A 131 -2.63 -13.29 -12.98
C ASN A 131 -3.86 -13.08 -12.08
N GLY A 132 -4.67 -12.04 -12.33
CA GLY A 132 -5.85 -11.70 -11.56
C GLY A 132 -5.75 -10.32 -10.92
N SER A 133 -6.56 -10.07 -9.89
CA SER A 133 -6.61 -8.78 -9.20
C SER A 133 -7.05 -8.98 -7.74
N ILE A 134 -6.24 -8.53 -6.79
CA ILE A 134 -6.59 -8.56 -5.36
C ILE A 134 -7.90 -7.84 -5.04
N TYR A 135 -8.27 -6.79 -5.81
CA TYR A 135 -9.54 -6.07 -5.64
C TYR A 135 -10.77 -6.88 -6.06
N HIS A 136 -10.59 -7.98 -6.77
CA HIS A 136 -11.68 -8.89 -7.11
C HIS A 136 -11.87 -9.95 -6.03
N ASP A 137 -10.76 -10.43 -5.46
CA ASP A 137 -10.81 -11.53 -4.49
C ASP A 137 -11.13 -11.04 -3.07
N ASP A 138 -10.52 -9.94 -2.66
CA ASP A 138 -10.52 -9.52 -1.25
C ASP A 138 -11.51 -8.39 -0.96
N PHE A 139 -12.07 -7.77 -2.00
CA PHE A 139 -12.95 -6.61 -1.91
C PHE A 139 -14.33 -6.87 -2.54
N VAL A 140 -15.36 -6.37 -1.88
CA VAL A 140 -16.77 -6.41 -2.33
C VAL A 140 -17.22 -5.03 -2.82
N ALA A 141 -18.03 -5.01 -3.87
CA ALA A 141 -18.61 -3.77 -4.40
C ALA A 141 -19.44 -3.06 -3.33
N LEU A 142 -19.36 -1.72 -3.29
CA LEU A 142 -20.26 -0.92 -2.48
C LEU A 142 -21.65 -0.93 -3.10
N ASP A 143 -22.71 -0.97 -2.28
CA ASP A 143 -24.09 -0.83 -2.74
C ASP A 143 -24.33 0.53 -3.41
N ALA A 144 -23.65 1.57 -2.91
CA ALA A 144 -23.67 2.93 -3.44
C ALA A 144 -22.23 3.42 -3.66
N PRO A 145 -21.60 3.09 -4.82
CA PRO A 145 -20.27 3.59 -5.14
C PRO A 145 -20.30 5.09 -5.44
N THR A 146 -19.24 5.80 -5.06
CA THR A 146 -19.04 7.20 -5.44
C THR A 146 -18.25 7.24 -6.74
N ILE A 147 -18.95 7.53 -7.84
CA ILE A 147 -18.33 7.67 -9.17
C ILE A 147 -18.04 9.13 -9.43
N VAL A 148 -16.79 9.44 -9.78
CA VAL A 148 -16.33 10.79 -10.14
C VAL A 148 -15.75 10.79 -11.54
N GLU A 149 -15.65 11.98 -12.15
CA GLU A 149 -15.03 12.14 -13.47
C GLU A 149 -13.55 11.76 -13.43
N ASN A 150 -13.11 10.95 -14.39
CA ASN A 150 -11.71 10.59 -14.58
C ASN A 150 -10.94 11.82 -15.09
N LEU A 151 -9.85 12.17 -14.42
CA LEU A 151 -9.04 13.36 -14.73
C LEU A 151 -7.82 13.04 -15.61
N GLY A 152 -7.67 11.79 -16.06
CA GLY A 152 -6.63 11.36 -16.97
C GLY A 152 -5.33 10.90 -16.30
N PHE A 153 -5.29 10.74 -14.97
CA PHE A 153 -4.11 10.19 -14.29
C PHE A 153 -3.97 8.69 -14.57
N ILE A 154 -2.81 8.26 -15.09
CA ILE A 154 -2.65 6.93 -15.67
C ILE A 154 -2.13 5.91 -14.65
N GLU A 155 -1.05 6.24 -13.95
CA GLU A 155 -0.33 5.35 -13.02
C GLU A 155 0.42 6.16 -11.94
N ILE A 156 0.91 5.47 -10.90
CA ILE A 156 1.82 6.07 -9.92
C ILE A 156 3.25 5.98 -10.45
N ASP A 157 3.84 7.13 -10.82
CA ASP A 157 5.21 7.21 -11.35
C ASP A 157 6.27 7.03 -10.26
N HIS A 158 6.18 7.78 -9.17
CA HIS A 158 7.12 7.70 -8.04
C HIS A 158 6.48 8.12 -6.72
N LEU A 159 7.14 7.71 -5.62
CA LEU A 159 6.82 8.11 -4.25
C LEU A 159 8.11 8.59 -3.57
N THR A 160 8.00 9.61 -2.72
CA THR A 160 9.16 10.17 -1.99
C THR A 160 9.02 9.93 -0.50
N ASN A 161 10.11 9.53 0.15
CA ASN A 161 10.16 9.39 1.61
C ASN A 161 11.15 10.39 2.20
N ASN A 162 10.71 11.21 3.14
CA ASN A 162 11.59 12.10 3.90
C ASN A 162 12.31 11.31 4.98
N VAL A 163 13.64 11.44 5.05
CA VAL A 163 14.49 10.81 6.07
C VAL A 163 15.27 11.87 6.85
N ASN A 164 15.34 11.72 8.17
CA ASN A 164 16.16 12.59 9.00
C ASN A 164 17.65 12.45 8.60
N LYS A 165 18.38 13.57 8.53
CA LYS A 165 19.84 13.53 8.35
C LYS A 165 20.46 12.77 9.53
N ARG A 166 21.15 11.66 9.26
CA ARG A 166 22.01 11.01 10.26
C ARG A 166 23.12 12.01 10.62
N HIS A 167 23.15 12.50 11.86
CA HIS A 167 24.38 13.07 12.40
C HIS A 167 25.33 11.90 12.63
N HIS A 168 26.41 11.83 11.86
CA HIS A 168 27.56 11.02 12.25
C HIS A 168 28.11 11.62 13.54
N GLY A 169 27.71 11.05 14.69
CA GLY A 169 28.38 11.33 15.95
C GLY A 169 29.85 10.94 15.80
N ASN A 170 30.72 11.94 15.93
CA ASN A 170 32.14 11.73 16.16
C ASN A 170 32.29 10.75 17.33
N LEU A 171 32.86 9.59 17.06
CA LEU A 171 33.49 8.77 18.10
C LEU A 171 34.79 9.48 18.45
N GLY A 172 34.76 10.23 19.56
CA GLY A 172 35.94 10.57 20.35
C GLY A 172 36.17 9.50 21.40
#